data_AF-A0AA39XTP8-F1
#
_entry.id   AF-A0AA39XTP8-F1
#
_cell.length_a   1.000
_cell.length_b   1.000
_cell.length_c   1.000
_cell.angle_alpha   90.00
_cell.angle_beta   90.00
_cell.angle_gamma   90.00
#
_symmetry.space_group_name_H-M   'P 1'
#
loop_
_entity.id
_entity.type
_entity.pdbx_description
1 polymer ?
#
loop_
_entity_poly.entity_id
_entity_poly.type
_entity_poly.pdbx_seq_one_letter_code
_entity_poly.pdbx_strand_id
1 'polypeptide(L)'
;MSTIPVVSLTSDSWPTIFSHPRNFNRELENKPYLTYLDEIYQRDYESDSGTENSDDESSADGDIGEDEEGNSSPEDESDAVSTAYADDLVVGTFTPIRRFSMKTISEETEYSVPLGGDDPVADFVEHAMETRFKDSNVGALSKSLVALLDVESKTSLDTAARPRRRRAKPFRGGLTRARLQTELEKPRFPTQGSDKLRLTNEVQIYLDRRSIYIPDLDALEMDKLANTATLGQRGGLLNFFHHHVSPSPFIGVIIPSNGFRQFNLHMHLPYFALREQVSLFRDPRKQPNGAPLRGSWVLSCLDTSGRSRVPEDGPKSCLYDAQISMFIVGIEERVWTTIGTADTFFERKGSLNSIKYHHDRRKTGSVAHWQDPISGRVWPSVALNEIDPSFSDPRKYFLSVLDHRVRTVLVEEYGKITGRMEEVVKDW
;
A
#
# COMPACT_ATOMS: atom_id res chain seq x y z
N MET A 1 40.66 6.24 -0.85
CA MET A 1 39.61 5.26 -0.50
C MET A 1 39.01 5.70 0.83
N SER A 2 37.81 6.28 0.80
CA SER A 2 37.12 6.72 2.01
C SER A 2 36.51 5.50 2.71
N THR A 3 36.98 5.18 3.90
CA THR A 3 36.43 4.12 4.75
C THR A 3 35.10 4.58 5.31
N ILE A 4 34.02 4.01 4.80
CA ILE A 4 32.67 4.16 5.37
C ILE A 4 32.71 3.55 6.77
N PRO A 5 32.34 4.29 7.83
CA PRO A 5 32.32 3.75 9.19
C PRO A 5 31.26 2.65 9.28
N VAL A 6 31.70 1.45 9.63
CA VAL A 6 30.81 0.34 10.00
C VAL A 6 30.22 0.70 11.37
N VAL A 7 29.01 1.24 11.36
CA VAL A 7 28.24 1.46 12.58
C VAL A 7 27.83 0.08 13.11
N SER A 8 28.43 -0.31 14.23
CA SER A 8 28.03 -1.45 15.04
C SER A 8 26.58 -1.26 15.52
N LEU A 9 25.62 -1.83 14.80
CA LEU A 9 24.20 -1.89 15.20
C LEU A 9 24.03 -2.93 16.32
N THR A 10 24.48 -2.60 17.54
CA THR A 10 24.34 -3.45 18.74
C THR A 10 23.10 -3.13 19.57
N SER A 11 22.13 -2.37 19.05
CA SER A 11 20.87 -2.17 19.76
C SER A 11 19.71 -2.84 19.03
N ASP A 12 19.23 -3.96 19.57
CA ASP A 12 17.95 -4.58 19.20
C ASP A 12 16.74 -3.64 19.46
N SER A 13 16.97 -2.47 20.05
CA SER A 13 15.94 -1.49 20.36
C SER A 13 15.48 -0.72 19.12
N TRP A 14 14.18 -0.60 18.99
CA TRP A 14 13.52 0.34 18.07
C TRP A 14 14.04 1.75 18.35
N PRO A 15 14.14 2.65 17.34
CA PRO A 15 14.39 4.06 17.63
C PRO A 15 13.44 4.51 18.74
N THR A 16 13.97 5.15 19.78
CA THR A 16 13.24 5.43 21.03
C THR A 16 11.91 6.14 20.79
N ILE A 17 11.86 6.93 19.71
CA ILE A 17 10.66 7.62 19.26
C ILE A 17 9.47 6.70 18.92
N PHE A 18 9.71 5.49 18.44
CA PHE A 18 8.65 4.55 18.07
C PHE A 18 8.32 3.54 19.17
N SER A 19 9.12 3.52 20.24
CA SER A 19 8.96 2.61 21.39
C SER A 19 7.95 3.12 22.42
N HIS A 20 7.69 4.44 22.42
CA HIS A 20 6.81 5.08 23.38
C HIS A 20 5.50 5.47 22.72
N PRO A 21 4.36 5.36 23.43
CA PRO A 21 3.09 5.89 22.95
C PRO A 21 3.25 7.37 22.59
N ARG A 22 2.91 7.73 21.35
CA ARG A 22 2.94 9.12 20.89
C ARG A 22 1.53 9.69 20.85
N ASN A 23 1.42 10.96 21.24
CA ASN A 23 0.20 11.70 20.96
C ASN A 23 0.21 12.06 19.46
N PHE A 24 -0.81 11.60 18.73
CA PHE A 24 -1.01 11.97 17.33
C PHE A 24 -2.46 12.37 17.13
N ASN A 25 -2.71 13.23 16.15
CA ASN A 25 -4.05 13.69 15.83
C ASN A 25 -4.83 12.54 15.17
N ARG A 26 -5.70 11.90 15.95
CA ARG A 26 -6.54 10.77 15.51
C ARG A 26 -7.56 11.16 14.46
N GLU A 27 -8.06 12.38 14.50
CA GLU A 27 -8.99 12.89 13.48
C GLU A 27 -8.28 13.03 12.14
N LEU A 28 -7.07 13.59 12.16
CA LEU A 28 -6.24 13.69 10.97
C LEU A 28 -5.85 12.30 10.43
N GLU A 29 -5.50 11.36 11.30
CA GLU A 29 -5.19 9.99 10.87
C GLU A 29 -6.42 9.20 10.41
N ASN A 30 -7.63 9.61 10.76
CA ASN A 30 -8.85 9.05 10.17
C ASN A 30 -9.25 9.71 8.85
N LYS A 31 -8.67 10.86 8.53
CA LYS A 31 -9.02 11.65 7.34
C LYS A 31 -8.29 11.11 6.11
N PRO A 32 -9.01 10.76 5.03
CA PRO A 32 -8.37 10.43 3.76
C PRO A 32 -7.52 11.58 3.24
N TYR A 33 -6.38 11.28 2.64
CA TYR A 33 -5.44 12.25 2.10
C TYR A 33 -6.09 13.15 1.05
N LEU A 34 -6.90 12.58 0.14
CA LEU A 34 -7.57 13.37 -0.89
C LEU A 34 -8.56 14.39 -0.30
N THR A 35 -9.29 14.01 0.76
CA THR A 35 -10.15 14.94 1.49
C THR A 35 -9.33 16.02 2.20
N TYR A 36 -8.18 15.67 2.78
CA TYR A 36 -7.26 16.64 3.36
C TYR A 36 -6.74 17.64 2.32
N LEU A 37 -6.42 17.18 1.11
CA LEU A 37 -6.06 18.06 0.00
C LEU A 37 -7.20 19.02 -0.37
N ASP A 38 -8.41 18.50 -0.55
CA ASP A 38 -9.58 19.33 -0.90
C ASP A 38 -9.78 20.47 0.11
N GLU A 39 -9.61 20.20 1.41
CA GLU A 39 -9.72 21.20 2.47
C GLU A 39 -8.60 22.25 2.47
N ILE A 40 -7.39 21.91 2.03
CA ILE A 40 -6.29 22.88 1.89
C ILE A 40 -6.60 23.83 0.74
N TYR A 41 -6.91 23.27 -0.44
CA TYR A 41 -7.19 24.08 -1.63
C TYR A 41 -8.38 25.02 -1.43
N GLN A 42 -9.42 24.57 -0.72
CA GLN A 42 -10.56 25.43 -0.38
C GLN A 42 -10.16 26.62 0.51
N ARG A 43 -9.27 26.42 1.49
CA ARG A 43 -8.80 27.50 2.37
C ARG A 43 -7.98 28.55 1.62
N ASP A 44 -7.12 28.13 0.71
CA ASP A 44 -6.29 29.05 -0.06
C ASP A 44 -7.14 29.91 -1.01
N TYR A 45 -8.17 29.32 -1.63
CA TYR A 45 -9.10 30.05 -2.49
C TYR A 45 -9.97 31.07 -1.73
N GLU A 46 -10.45 30.71 -0.55
CA GLU A 46 -11.22 31.62 0.31
C GLU A 46 -10.36 32.78 0.85
N SER A 47 -9.05 32.56 1.03
CA SER A 47 -8.13 33.60 1.49
C SER A 47 -7.84 34.67 0.43
N ASP A 48 -7.95 34.35 -0.85
CA ASP A 48 -7.60 35.26 -1.96
C ASP A 48 -8.82 36.03 -2.50
N SER A 49 -10.02 35.45 -2.38
CA SER A 49 -11.28 36.10 -2.80
C SER A 49 -11.81 37.14 -1.79
N GLY A 50 -11.13 37.32 -0.65
CA GLY A 50 -11.53 38.22 0.41
C GLY A 50 -10.88 39.60 0.34
N THR A 51 -11.66 40.58 -0.12
CA THR A 51 -11.53 42.03 0.21
C THR A 51 -10.62 42.89 -0.67
N GLU A 52 -10.95 43.05 -1.95
CA GLU A 52 -10.86 44.39 -2.57
C GLU A 52 -12.09 45.21 -2.11
N ASN A 53 -12.09 45.66 -0.86
CA ASN A 53 -12.92 46.81 -0.51
C ASN A 53 -12.22 48.03 -1.11
N SER A 54 -12.60 48.37 -2.34
CA SER A 54 -12.34 49.67 -2.92
C SER A 54 -13.16 50.72 -2.15
N ASP A 55 -12.64 51.12 -0.98
CA ASP A 55 -13.05 52.38 -0.36
C ASP A 55 -12.41 53.51 -1.18
N ASP A 56 -13.10 53.82 -2.27
CA ASP A 56 -12.89 54.99 -3.13
C ASP A 56 -13.35 56.24 -2.36
N GLU A 57 -12.57 56.65 -1.36
CA GLU A 57 -12.71 57.93 -0.69
C GLU A 57 -11.89 58.98 -1.45
N SER A 58 -12.62 59.72 -2.28
CA SER A 58 -12.23 60.99 -2.87
C SER A 58 -11.60 61.95 -1.85
N SER A 59 -10.40 62.46 -2.11
CA SER A 59 -10.04 63.83 -1.70
C SER A 59 -8.98 64.47 -2.59
N ALA A 60 -9.29 65.72 -2.91
CA ALA A 60 -8.67 66.64 -3.85
C ALA A 60 -7.25 67.11 -3.50
N ASP A 61 -6.55 67.47 -4.59
CA ASP A 61 -5.64 68.61 -4.76
C ASP A 61 -4.56 68.92 -3.70
N GLY A 62 -3.30 68.82 -4.13
CA GLY A 62 -2.15 69.39 -3.45
C GLY A 62 -0.89 69.34 -4.32
N ASP A 63 -0.50 70.51 -4.80
CA ASP A 63 0.43 70.83 -5.88
C ASP A 63 1.92 70.91 -5.46
N ILE A 64 2.81 70.78 -6.46
CA ILE A 64 4.24 71.15 -6.59
C ILE A 64 5.30 70.53 -5.65
N GLY A 65 6.34 69.98 -6.29
CA GLY A 65 7.70 69.91 -5.75
C GLY A 65 8.65 69.07 -6.62
N GLU A 66 9.23 69.68 -7.65
CA GLU A 66 10.38 69.16 -8.40
C GLU A 66 11.57 68.97 -7.44
N ASP A 67 12.34 67.88 -7.61
CA ASP A 67 13.77 67.90 -7.89
C ASP A 67 14.55 66.63 -7.46
N GLU A 68 15.54 66.35 -8.30
CA GLU A 68 16.82 65.64 -8.08
C GLU A 68 16.89 64.10 -8.22
N GLU A 69 17.44 63.75 -9.39
CA GLU A 69 18.40 62.70 -9.71
C GLU A 69 19.14 62.07 -8.52
N GLY A 70 19.26 60.73 -8.51
CA GLY A 70 20.11 60.09 -7.53
C GLY A 70 20.15 58.56 -7.51
N ASN A 71 20.88 58.00 -8.49
CA ASN A 71 21.76 56.86 -8.29
C ASN A 71 21.16 55.44 -8.30
N SER A 72 21.57 54.72 -9.33
CA SER A 72 21.49 53.30 -9.58
C SER A 72 22.40 52.46 -8.67
N SER A 73 21.90 51.29 -8.21
CA SER A 73 22.69 50.08 -7.90
C SER A 73 21.79 48.91 -7.46
N PRO A 74 22.27 47.66 -7.57
CA PRO A 74 21.55 46.61 -8.30
C PRO A 74 20.76 45.63 -7.43
N GLU A 75 19.64 45.20 -8.00
CA GLU A 75 19.18 43.80 -8.12
C GLU A 75 19.63 42.83 -7.00
N ASP A 76 18.90 42.85 -5.89
CA ASP A 76 18.66 41.63 -5.10
C ASP A 76 17.47 40.91 -5.75
N GLU A 77 17.77 39.93 -6.61
CA GLU A 77 16.83 38.90 -7.03
C GLU A 77 16.44 38.06 -5.81
N SER A 78 15.45 38.55 -5.05
CA SER A 78 14.71 37.69 -4.13
C SER A 78 13.84 36.77 -4.99
N ASP A 79 14.16 35.47 -4.95
CA ASP A 79 13.39 34.37 -5.51
C ASP A 79 11.89 34.50 -5.23
N ALA A 80 11.17 35.19 -6.10
CA ALA A 80 9.74 35.06 -6.24
C ALA A 80 9.48 33.67 -6.85
N VAL A 81 9.44 32.65 -5.98
CA VAL A 81 8.95 31.33 -6.32
C VAL A 81 7.55 31.52 -6.91
N SER A 82 7.49 31.37 -8.24
CA SER A 82 6.33 31.57 -9.08
C SER A 82 5.04 31.01 -8.47
N THR A 83 4.12 31.90 -8.10
CA THR A 83 2.73 31.58 -7.72
C THR A 83 1.89 31.10 -8.91
N ALA A 84 2.42 31.14 -10.14
CA ALA A 84 1.74 30.67 -11.35
C ALA A 84 1.51 29.14 -11.39
N TYR A 85 2.02 28.38 -10.41
CA TYR A 85 1.82 26.92 -10.32
C TYR A 85 0.58 26.50 -9.54
N ALA A 86 -0.10 27.41 -8.83
CA ALA A 86 -1.33 27.09 -8.10
C ALA A 86 -2.57 27.07 -9.03
N ASP A 87 -2.53 27.79 -10.14
CA ASP A 87 -3.69 28.01 -11.01
C ASP A 87 -4.03 26.80 -11.91
N ASP A 88 -3.05 25.96 -12.25
CA ASP A 88 -3.26 24.74 -13.07
C ASP A 88 -3.71 23.52 -12.26
N LEU A 89 -3.81 23.67 -10.94
CA LEU A 89 -4.26 22.65 -9.99
C LEU A 89 -5.77 22.73 -9.74
N VAL A 90 -6.53 23.27 -10.71
CA VAL A 90 -8.00 23.32 -10.66
C VAL A 90 -8.53 21.97 -10.21
N VAL A 91 -9.14 21.98 -9.03
CA VAL A 91 -9.76 20.84 -8.35
C VAL A 91 -10.88 20.28 -9.26
N GLY A 92 -10.52 19.44 -10.21
CA GLY A 92 -11.47 18.88 -11.18
C GLY A 92 -10.87 18.31 -12.48
N THR A 93 -9.63 18.66 -12.84
CA THR A 93 -9.01 18.17 -14.08
C THR A 93 -8.40 16.77 -13.94
N PHE A 94 -7.96 16.40 -12.74
CA PHE A 94 -7.24 15.15 -12.50
C PHE A 94 -8.07 14.09 -11.79
N THR A 95 -7.85 12.84 -12.16
CA THR A 95 -8.45 11.69 -11.49
C THR A 95 -7.94 11.57 -10.04
N PRO A 96 -8.69 10.91 -9.14
CA PRO A 96 -8.25 10.72 -7.75
C PRO A 96 -6.87 10.09 -7.61
N ILE A 97 -6.53 9.09 -8.44
CA ILE A 97 -5.21 8.45 -8.40
C ILE A 97 -4.10 9.40 -8.83
N ARG A 98 -4.33 10.23 -9.84
CA ARG A 98 -3.33 11.21 -10.31
C ARG A 98 -3.13 12.31 -9.28
N ARG A 99 -4.20 12.80 -8.65
CA ARG A 99 -4.12 13.70 -7.48
C ARG A 99 -3.39 13.06 -6.29
N PHE A 100 -3.59 11.76 -6.08
CA PHE A 100 -2.90 11.01 -5.04
C PHE A 100 -1.38 10.95 -5.29
N SER A 101 -0.97 10.77 -6.54
CA SER A 101 0.44 10.74 -6.97
C SER A 101 1.12 12.11 -7.03
N MET A 102 0.37 13.21 -7.20
CA MET A 102 0.93 14.56 -7.35
C MET A 102 1.68 15.04 -6.10
N LYS A 103 2.89 15.56 -6.30
CA LYS A 103 3.70 16.15 -5.22
C LYS A 103 2.96 17.35 -4.60
N THR A 104 2.84 17.38 -3.28
CA THR A 104 2.47 18.62 -2.58
C THR A 104 3.70 19.52 -2.48
N ILE A 105 3.50 20.83 -2.64
CA ILE A 105 4.56 21.85 -2.69
C ILE A 105 5.49 21.79 -1.46
N SER A 106 5.04 21.23 -0.33
CA SER A 106 5.79 21.15 0.93
C SER A 106 6.55 19.83 1.16
N GLU A 107 6.47 18.84 0.27
CA GLU A 107 7.08 17.53 0.50
C GLU A 107 8.41 17.36 -0.24
N GLU A 108 9.53 17.60 0.46
CA GLU A 108 10.83 17.01 0.12
C GLU A 108 10.84 15.51 0.48
N THR A 109 10.06 14.70 -0.22
CA THR A 109 10.19 13.24 -0.10
C THR A 109 11.07 12.69 -1.23
N GLU A 110 11.93 11.74 -0.88
CA GLU A 110 12.89 11.06 -1.78
C GLU A 110 12.20 10.19 -2.87
N TYR A 111 10.87 10.10 -2.84
CA TYR A 111 10.03 9.27 -3.71
C TYR A 111 9.18 10.10 -4.68
N SER A 112 9.73 11.22 -5.17
CA SER A 112 9.01 12.08 -6.11
C SER A 112 8.96 11.44 -7.50
N VAL A 113 7.76 11.17 -7.99
CA VAL A 113 7.51 10.99 -9.42
C VAL A 113 7.63 12.38 -10.09
N PRO A 114 8.30 12.51 -11.25
CA PRO A 114 8.39 13.78 -11.95
C PRO A 114 7.00 14.36 -12.23
N LEU A 115 6.82 15.67 -11.99
CA LEU A 115 5.56 16.39 -12.19
C LEU A 115 5.15 16.55 -13.68
N GLY A 116 5.75 15.79 -14.61
CA GLY A 116 5.44 15.87 -16.03
C GLY A 116 5.86 14.62 -16.79
N GLY A 117 4.87 13.87 -17.26
CA GLY A 117 5.04 12.83 -18.27
C GLY A 117 4.40 11.51 -17.88
N ASP A 118 5.16 10.68 -17.17
CA ASP A 118 4.86 9.26 -17.05
C ASP A 118 4.68 8.89 -15.56
N ASP A 119 3.43 8.76 -15.13
CA ASP A 119 3.11 8.09 -13.87
C ASP A 119 2.53 6.71 -14.21
N PRO A 120 3.36 5.65 -14.20
CA PRO A 120 2.90 4.32 -14.60
C PRO A 120 1.78 3.79 -13.71
N VAL A 121 1.66 4.28 -12.46
CA VAL A 121 0.57 3.88 -11.56
C VAL A 121 -0.72 4.59 -11.95
N ALA A 122 -0.70 5.91 -12.11
CA ALA A 122 -1.87 6.66 -12.54
C ALA A 122 -2.35 6.17 -13.91
N ASP A 123 -1.45 6.02 -14.88
CA ASP A 123 -1.78 5.56 -16.23
C ASP A 123 -2.38 4.14 -16.21
N PHE A 124 -1.81 3.24 -15.40
CA PHE A 124 -2.35 1.88 -15.21
C PHE A 124 -3.76 1.92 -14.62
N VAL A 125 -4.01 2.76 -13.62
CA VAL A 125 -5.31 2.86 -12.96
C VAL A 125 -6.35 3.52 -13.88
N GLU A 126 -6.01 4.64 -14.50
CA GLU A 126 -6.87 5.40 -15.42
C GLU A 126 -7.28 4.53 -16.62
N HIS A 127 -6.32 3.84 -17.25
CA HIS A 127 -6.61 2.92 -18.36
C HIS A 127 -7.57 1.79 -17.96
N ALA A 128 -7.38 1.20 -16.77
CA ALA A 128 -8.25 0.13 -16.28
C ALA A 128 -9.67 0.63 -15.99
N MET A 129 -9.82 1.88 -15.52
CA MET A 129 -11.13 2.50 -15.33
C MET A 129 -11.83 2.71 -16.68
N GLU A 130 -11.15 3.30 -17.66
CA GLU A 130 -11.70 3.57 -19.00
C GLU A 130 -12.13 2.32 -19.76
N THR A 131 -11.33 1.26 -19.68
CA THR A 131 -11.62 -0.01 -20.38
C THR A 131 -12.81 -0.74 -19.76
N ARG A 132 -12.94 -0.75 -18.43
CA ARG A 132 -14.06 -1.42 -17.77
C ARG A 132 -15.40 -0.70 -17.92
N PHE A 133 -15.43 0.62 -18.08
CA PHE A 133 -16.69 1.31 -18.38
C PHE A 133 -17.33 0.83 -19.69
N LYS A 134 -16.53 0.25 -20.60
CA LYS A 134 -17.01 -0.29 -21.89
C LYS A 134 -17.50 -1.74 -21.77
N ASP A 135 -17.01 -2.50 -20.79
CA ASP A 135 -17.38 -3.90 -20.58
C ASP A 135 -18.61 -4.02 -19.67
N SER A 136 -19.75 -4.36 -20.26
CA SER A 136 -21.08 -4.43 -19.58
C SER A 136 -21.19 -5.51 -18.47
N ASN A 137 -20.11 -6.19 -18.11
CA ASN A 137 -20.10 -7.33 -17.19
C ASN A 137 -19.84 -6.95 -15.71
N VAL A 138 -20.13 -5.70 -15.36
CA VAL A 138 -19.92 -5.10 -14.02
C VAL A 138 -20.61 -5.92 -12.92
N GLY A 139 -21.75 -6.55 -13.22
CA GLY A 139 -22.54 -7.32 -12.25
C GLY A 139 -21.81 -8.53 -11.67
N ALA A 140 -21.05 -9.27 -12.49
CA ALA A 140 -20.33 -10.47 -12.03
C ALA A 140 -19.09 -10.13 -11.19
N LEU A 141 -18.37 -9.08 -11.57
CA LEU A 141 -17.15 -8.61 -10.89
C LEU A 141 -17.43 -8.02 -9.49
N SER A 142 -18.65 -7.50 -9.27
CA SER A 142 -19.07 -6.93 -7.99
C SER A 142 -19.16 -7.95 -6.85
N LYS A 143 -19.39 -9.24 -7.18
CA LYS A 143 -19.57 -10.33 -6.19
C LYS A 143 -18.29 -11.07 -5.87
N SER A 144 -17.23 -10.88 -6.65
CA SER A 144 -15.94 -11.55 -6.39
C SER A 144 -15.31 -11.03 -5.10
N LEU A 145 -14.74 -11.94 -4.32
CA LEU A 145 -13.92 -11.59 -3.17
C LEU A 145 -12.55 -11.12 -3.68
N VAL A 146 -12.07 -9.98 -3.19
CA VAL A 146 -10.81 -9.34 -3.63
C VAL A 146 -9.86 -9.02 -2.49
N ALA A 147 -10.31 -9.07 -1.23
CA ALA A 147 -9.44 -8.75 -0.12
C ALA A 147 -9.77 -9.54 1.14
N LEU A 148 -8.79 -9.66 2.02
CA LEU A 148 -8.92 -10.06 3.41
C LEU A 148 -8.53 -8.85 4.27
N LEU A 149 -9.39 -8.43 5.19
CA LEU A 149 -9.11 -7.34 6.12
C LEU A 149 -9.22 -7.86 7.55
N ASP A 150 -8.12 -7.79 8.29
CA ASP A 150 -8.06 -8.12 9.71
C ASP A 150 -7.75 -6.86 10.51
N VAL A 151 -8.57 -6.58 11.54
CA VAL A 151 -8.39 -5.41 12.41
C VAL A 151 -8.36 -5.92 13.84
N GLU A 152 -7.17 -5.92 14.43
CA GLU A 152 -6.98 -6.25 15.82
C GLU A 152 -6.96 -4.97 16.65
N SER A 153 -7.97 -4.78 17.49
CA SER A 153 -7.99 -3.72 18.51
C SER A 153 -7.95 -4.34 19.90
N LYS A 154 -6.86 -4.15 20.66
CA LYS A 154 -6.87 -4.46 22.10
C LYS A 154 -7.40 -3.25 22.87
N THR A 155 -8.61 -3.34 23.39
CA THR A 155 -9.10 -2.40 24.42
C THR A 155 -8.71 -2.96 25.79
N SER A 156 -7.77 -2.28 26.47
CA SER A 156 -7.32 -2.38 27.88
C SER A 156 -7.53 -3.67 28.69
N LEU A 157 -6.49 -4.07 29.42
CA LEU A 157 -6.61 -4.96 30.58
C LEU A 157 -7.58 -4.34 31.58
N ASP A 158 -8.67 -5.04 31.87
CA ASP A 158 -9.44 -4.82 33.09
C ASP A 158 -8.65 -5.44 34.24
N THR A 159 -8.13 -4.58 35.10
CA THR A 159 -7.42 -4.97 36.32
C THR A 159 -8.41 -5.67 37.26
N ALA A 160 -8.11 -6.92 37.60
CA ALA A 160 -8.58 -7.66 38.79
C ALA A 160 -9.96 -8.36 38.86
N ALA A 161 -10.86 -8.34 37.88
CA ALA A 161 -12.15 -9.05 38.03
C ALA A 161 -12.57 -9.91 36.82
N ARG A 162 -11.93 -11.09 36.72
CA ARG A 162 -12.18 -12.18 35.77
C ARG A 162 -11.82 -11.86 34.31
N PRO A 163 -11.07 -12.74 33.61
CA PRO A 163 -10.76 -12.58 32.20
C PRO A 163 -12.05 -12.76 31.38
N ARG A 164 -12.79 -11.67 31.15
CA ARG A 164 -13.85 -11.69 30.15
C ARG A 164 -13.20 -11.95 28.80
N ARG A 165 -13.62 -13.06 28.21
CA ARG A 165 -13.06 -13.67 26.99
C ARG A 165 -12.82 -12.60 25.93
N ARG A 166 -11.55 -12.47 25.55
CA ARG A 166 -11.03 -11.66 24.46
C ARG A 166 -11.87 -11.91 23.21
N ARG A 167 -12.47 -10.88 22.64
CA ARG A 167 -13.07 -10.96 21.31
C ARG A 167 -12.27 -10.04 20.41
N ALA A 168 -11.22 -10.57 19.78
CA ALA A 168 -10.80 -10.02 18.49
C ALA A 168 -12.09 -9.84 17.66
N LYS A 169 -12.26 -8.70 16.97
CA LYS A 169 -13.41 -8.55 16.08
C LYS A 169 -13.38 -9.77 15.15
N PRO A 170 -14.45 -10.58 15.09
CA PRO A 170 -14.45 -11.76 14.25
C PRO A 170 -14.22 -11.28 12.82
N PHE A 171 -13.10 -11.71 12.25
CA PHE A 171 -12.75 -11.47 10.87
C PHE A 171 -13.95 -11.75 9.97
N ARG A 172 -14.33 -10.76 9.16
CA ARG A 172 -15.60 -10.76 8.41
C ARG A 172 -15.60 -11.65 7.16
N GLY A 173 -14.54 -12.43 6.94
CA GLY A 173 -14.32 -13.19 5.72
C GLY A 173 -13.67 -12.34 4.63
N GLY A 174 -13.50 -12.93 3.44
CA GLY A 174 -13.17 -12.18 2.24
C GLY A 174 -14.18 -11.07 1.97
N LEU A 175 -13.68 -9.94 1.50
CA LEU A 175 -14.43 -8.76 1.14
C LEU A 175 -14.58 -8.67 -0.38
N THR A 176 -15.76 -8.27 -0.83
CA THR A 176 -15.93 -7.80 -2.20
C THR A 176 -15.32 -6.42 -2.36
N ARG A 177 -15.14 -6.01 -3.61
CA ARG A 177 -14.69 -4.66 -3.97
C ARG A 177 -15.44 -3.55 -3.24
N ALA A 178 -16.77 -3.56 -3.24
CA ALA A 178 -17.57 -2.53 -2.58
C ALA A 178 -17.39 -2.58 -1.06
N ARG A 179 -17.36 -3.79 -0.48
CA ARG A 179 -17.16 -3.96 0.97
C ARG A 179 -15.78 -3.56 1.43
N LEU A 180 -14.73 -3.78 0.62
CA LEU A 180 -13.39 -3.33 0.92
C LEU A 180 -13.39 -1.81 1.14
N GLN A 181 -13.93 -1.05 0.19
CA GLN A 181 -14.01 0.40 0.30
C GLN A 181 -14.78 0.85 1.55
N THR A 182 -16.00 0.33 1.75
CA THR A 182 -16.80 0.67 2.95
C THR A 182 -16.09 0.33 4.27
N GLU A 183 -15.29 -0.74 4.31
CA GLU A 183 -14.53 -1.08 5.52
C GLU A 183 -13.27 -0.22 5.68
N LEU A 184 -12.65 0.24 4.58
CA LEU A 184 -11.49 1.13 4.60
C LEU A 184 -11.87 2.56 5.04
N GLU A 185 -13.02 3.06 4.59
CA GLU A 185 -13.59 4.39 4.94
C GLU A 185 -14.00 4.53 6.41
N LYS A 186 -14.13 3.43 7.14
CA LYS A 186 -14.48 3.49 8.56
C LYS A 186 -13.35 4.15 9.35
N PRO A 187 -13.67 5.08 10.27
CA PRO A 187 -12.71 5.62 11.21
C PRO A 187 -12.00 4.50 11.96
N ARG A 188 -10.67 4.56 11.94
CA ARG A 188 -9.81 3.60 12.62
C ARG A 188 -9.71 3.93 14.11
N PHE A 189 -9.50 5.20 14.41
CA PHE A 189 -9.31 5.69 15.77
C PHE A 189 -10.59 6.33 16.30
N PRO A 190 -10.94 6.14 17.58
CA PRO A 190 -12.04 6.89 18.18
C PRO A 190 -11.66 8.38 18.28
N THR A 191 -12.55 9.24 17.82
CA THR A 191 -12.41 10.71 17.88
C THR A 191 -13.18 11.27 19.07
N GLN A 192 -12.73 12.40 19.63
CA GLN A 192 -13.38 13.00 20.79
C GLN A 192 -14.76 13.54 20.38
N GLY A 193 -15.81 12.78 20.71
CA GLY A 193 -17.19 13.12 20.35
C GLY A 193 -18.03 11.92 19.96
N SER A 194 -17.42 10.78 19.61
CA SER A 194 -18.16 9.61 19.10
C SER A 194 -18.82 8.73 20.17
N ASP A 195 -18.48 8.88 21.45
CA ASP A 195 -19.27 8.38 22.58
C ASP A 195 -18.64 8.85 23.90
N LYS A 196 -19.44 9.06 24.95
CA LYS A 196 -19.00 9.52 26.29
C LYS A 196 -18.19 8.46 27.07
N LEU A 197 -17.23 7.81 26.44
CA LEU A 197 -16.20 7.05 27.17
C LEU A 197 -15.25 8.06 27.80
N ARG A 198 -15.55 8.39 29.06
CA ARG A 198 -14.61 9.01 29.99
C ARG A 198 -13.31 8.21 29.95
N LEU A 199 -12.35 8.68 29.16
CA LEU A 199 -10.95 8.32 29.28
C LEU A 199 -10.52 8.80 30.68
N THR A 200 -10.72 7.97 31.68
CA THR A 200 -9.92 8.07 32.91
C THR A 200 -8.46 8.01 32.47
N ASN A 201 -7.59 8.79 33.13
CA ASN A 201 -6.17 8.99 32.80
C ASN A 201 -5.29 7.71 32.75
N GLU A 202 -5.89 6.52 32.77
CA GLU A 202 -5.24 5.28 32.42
C GLU A 202 -5.10 5.21 30.90
N VAL A 203 -3.87 5.44 30.44
CA VAL A 203 -3.41 5.31 29.05
C VAL A 203 -3.99 4.03 28.43
N GLN A 204 -5.08 4.16 27.69
CA GLN A 204 -5.65 3.03 26.97
C GLN A 204 -4.67 2.68 25.85
N ILE A 205 -3.87 1.64 26.07
CA ILE A 205 -2.92 1.12 25.09
C ILE A 205 -3.73 0.44 24.00
N TYR A 206 -4.00 1.17 22.92
CA TYR A 206 -4.57 0.59 21.71
C TYR A 206 -3.44 -0.14 20.99
N LEU A 207 -3.43 -1.48 21.03
CA LEU A 207 -2.83 -2.22 19.93
C LEU A 207 -3.83 -2.13 18.79
N ASP A 208 -3.48 -1.40 17.76
CA ASP A 208 -4.29 -1.22 16.57
C ASP A 208 -3.46 -1.70 15.38
N ARG A 209 -3.60 -2.98 15.06
CA ARG A 209 -2.99 -3.58 13.87
C ARG A 209 -4.07 -3.76 12.82
N ARG A 210 -3.86 -3.17 11.65
CA ARG A 210 -4.70 -3.36 10.46
C ARG A 210 -3.91 -4.15 9.42
N SER A 211 -4.38 -5.33 9.04
CA SER A 211 -3.78 -6.16 7.99
C SER A 211 -4.72 -6.27 6.80
N ILE A 212 -4.20 -5.93 5.62
CA ILE A 212 -4.93 -5.92 4.34
C ILE A 212 -4.18 -6.85 3.40
N TYR A 213 -4.83 -7.91 2.94
CA TYR A 213 -4.27 -8.79 1.92
C TYR A 213 -5.13 -8.79 0.67
N ILE A 214 -4.51 -8.50 -0.48
CA ILE A 214 -5.15 -8.39 -1.80
C ILE A 214 -4.31 -9.22 -2.77
N PRO A 215 -4.63 -10.50 -3.02
CA PRO A 215 -3.99 -11.24 -4.09
C PRO A 215 -4.34 -10.63 -5.43
N ASP A 216 -3.43 -10.75 -6.40
CA ASP A 216 -3.61 -10.22 -7.74
C ASP A 216 -4.04 -8.74 -7.74
N LEU A 217 -3.38 -7.91 -6.92
CA LEU A 217 -3.69 -6.48 -6.79
C LEU A 217 -3.85 -5.84 -8.18
N ASP A 218 -5.04 -5.29 -8.43
CA ASP A 218 -5.42 -4.64 -9.68
C ASP A 218 -5.65 -3.13 -9.48
N ALA A 219 -5.86 -2.44 -10.60
CA ALA A 219 -6.10 -0.99 -10.63
C ALA A 219 -7.28 -0.52 -9.75
N LEU A 220 -8.36 -1.31 -9.65
CA LEU A 220 -9.53 -0.92 -8.86
C LEU A 220 -9.28 -1.05 -7.37
N GLU A 221 -8.50 -2.05 -6.97
CA GLU A 221 -8.07 -2.17 -5.59
C GLU A 221 -7.05 -1.08 -5.24
N MET A 222 -6.14 -0.71 -6.15
CA MET A 222 -5.23 0.42 -5.98
C MET A 222 -5.99 1.74 -5.80
N ASP A 223 -6.96 2.03 -6.66
CA ASP A 223 -7.81 3.22 -6.57
C ASP A 223 -8.50 3.32 -5.19
N LYS A 224 -9.04 2.22 -4.68
CA LYS A 224 -9.69 2.20 -3.35
C LYS A 224 -8.73 2.46 -2.22
N LEU A 225 -7.54 1.85 -2.29
CA LEU A 225 -6.50 2.09 -1.32
C LEU A 225 -6.04 3.56 -1.36
N ALA A 226 -5.86 4.14 -2.56
CA ALA A 226 -5.51 5.55 -2.72
C ALA A 226 -6.59 6.50 -2.17
N ASN A 227 -7.86 6.24 -2.49
CA ASN A 227 -9.00 7.06 -2.03
C ASN A 227 -9.23 7.02 -0.52
N THR A 228 -8.71 5.99 0.18
CA THR A 228 -8.89 5.81 1.62
C THR A 228 -7.59 5.91 2.42
N ALA A 229 -6.46 6.13 1.73
CA ALA A 229 -5.16 6.29 2.36
C ALA A 229 -5.14 7.57 3.19
N THR A 230 -4.59 7.45 4.39
CA THR A 230 -4.35 8.60 5.28
C THR A 230 -3.13 9.38 4.78
N LEU A 231 -2.96 10.62 5.26
CA LEU A 231 -1.79 11.44 4.93
C LEU A 231 -0.46 10.69 5.16
N GLY A 232 -0.36 9.97 6.27
CA GLY A 232 0.85 9.19 6.58
C GLY A 232 1.06 7.96 5.70
N GLN A 233 -0.02 7.33 5.25
CA GLN A 233 0.06 6.13 4.41
C GLN A 233 0.46 6.45 2.97
N ARG A 234 0.17 7.67 2.50
CA ARG A 234 0.31 8.07 1.11
C ARG A 234 1.67 7.72 0.50
N GLY A 235 2.75 8.26 1.05
CA GLY A 235 4.08 8.13 0.45
C GLY A 235 4.53 6.67 0.33
N GLY A 236 4.32 5.88 1.39
CA GLY A 236 4.60 4.45 1.36
C GLY A 236 3.68 3.68 0.39
N LEU A 237 2.40 4.04 0.32
CA LEU A 237 1.45 3.38 -0.58
C LEU A 237 1.75 3.66 -2.06
N LEU A 238 2.12 4.89 -2.41
CA LEU A 238 2.60 5.23 -3.76
C LEU A 238 3.82 4.41 -4.14
N ASN A 239 4.82 4.35 -3.24
CA ASN A 239 6.02 3.54 -3.46
C ASN A 239 5.66 2.05 -3.66
N PHE A 240 4.70 1.55 -2.87
CA PHE A 240 4.20 0.18 -2.99
C PHE A 240 3.50 -0.08 -4.34
N PHE A 241 2.68 0.86 -4.83
CA PHE A 241 2.05 0.75 -6.14
C PHE A 241 3.07 0.79 -7.27
N HIS A 242 4.03 1.71 -7.20
CA HIS A 242 5.06 1.85 -8.22
C HIS A 242 5.85 0.54 -8.39
N HIS A 243 6.32 -0.05 -7.29
CA HIS A 243 7.03 -1.33 -7.33
C HIS A 243 6.14 -2.52 -7.70
N HIS A 244 4.82 -2.43 -7.55
CA HIS A 244 3.88 -3.46 -8.00
C HIS A 244 3.62 -3.38 -9.51
N VAL A 245 3.42 -2.17 -10.04
CA VAL A 245 3.18 -1.95 -11.48
C VAL A 245 4.47 -2.19 -12.27
N SER A 246 5.58 -1.66 -11.78
CA SER A 246 6.93 -1.81 -12.33
C SER A 246 7.69 -2.82 -11.47
N PRO A 247 7.73 -4.12 -11.85
CA PRO A 247 8.20 -5.21 -10.99
C PRO A 247 9.70 -5.11 -10.71
N SER A 248 10.05 -4.28 -9.74
CA SER A 248 11.42 -4.02 -9.31
C SER A 248 11.64 -4.63 -7.92
N PRO A 249 12.69 -5.45 -7.73
CA PRO A 249 13.01 -5.99 -6.42
C PRO A 249 13.41 -4.85 -5.48
N PHE A 250 12.79 -4.81 -4.30
CA PHE A 250 13.07 -3.77 -3.31
C PHE A 250 12.86 -4.29 -1.90
N ILE A 251 13.85 -4.06 -1.03
CA ILE A 251 13.71 -4.28 0.42
C ILE A 251 14.22 -3.00 1.07
N GLY A 252 13.35 -2.34 1.84
CA GLY A 252 13.66 -1.01 2.34
C GLY A 252 13.03 -0.70 3.68
N VAL A 253 13.72 0.15 4.44
CA VAL A 253 13.21 0.79 5.65
C VAL A 253 13.29 2.29 5.42
N ILE A 254 12.15 2.96 5.49
CA ILE A 254 12.04 4.40 5.23
C ILE A 254 11.51 5.05 6.51
N ILE A 255 12.34 5.87 7.13
CA ILE A 255 11.98 6.67 8.29
C ILE A 255 12.22 8.13 7.89
N PRO A 256 11.18 8.91 7.57
CA PRO A 256 11.34 10.31 7.23
C PRO A 256 12.01 11.06 8.37
N SER A 257 13.02 11.86 8.04
CA SER A 257 13.72 12.73 8.98
C SER A 257 12.85 13.91 9.43
N ASN A 258 11.96 14.38 8.55
CA ASN A 258 11.08 15.54 8.73
C ASN A 258 9.59 15.15 8.65
N GLY A 259 8.72 15.97 9.25
CA GLY A 259 7.26 15.80 9.19
C GLY A 259 6.66 14.75 10.14
N PHE A 260 5.60 14.08 9.69
CA PHE A 260 4.99 12.97 10.44
C PHE A 260 5.97 11.81 10.51
N ARG A 261 6.60 11.65 11.67
CA ARG A 261 7.62 10.64 11.93
C ARG A 261 6.98 9.25 11.94
N GLN A 262 6.64 8.69 10.78
CA GLN A 262 6.17 7.32 10.61
C GLN A 262 7.34 6.44 10.17
N PHE A 263 7.23 5.13 10.34
CA PHE A 263 8.16 4.19 9.72
C PHE A 263 7.45 3.45 8.61
N ASN A 264 8.16 3.17 7.52
CA ASN A 264 7.70 2.33 6.44
C ASN A 264 8.68 1.18 6.23
N LEU A 265 8.16 -0.04 6.11
CA LEU A 265 8.94 -1.24 5.78
C LEU A 265 8.39 -1.82 4.49
N HIS A 266 9.27 -2.02 3.52
CA HIS A 266 8.91 -2.44 2.17
C HIS A 266 9.63 -3.72 1.79
N MET A 267 8.90 -4.61 1.12
CA MET A 267 9.43 -5.80 0.50
C MET A 267 8.70 -6.02 -0.82
N HIS A 268 9.43 -6.15 -1.92
CA HIS A 268 8.95 -6.47 -3.25
C HIS A 268 9.87 -7.54 -3.82
N LEU A 269 9.33 -8.73 -4.06
CA LEU A 269 10.06 -9.90 -4.52
C LEU A 269 9.44 -10.37 -5.84
N PRO A 270 9.89 -9.85 -6.99
CA PRO A 270 9.63 -10.45 -8.29
C PRO A 270 10.28 -11.84 -8.38
N TYR A 271 9.59 -12.80 -8.97
CA TYR A 271 10.06 -14.17 -9.17
C TYR A 271 9.36 -14.82 -10.36
N PHE A 272 9.86 -15.97 -10.79
CA PHE A 272 9.19 -16.80 -11.79
C PHE A 272 8.52 -18.01 -11.14
N ALA A 273 7.28 -18.28 -11.53
CA ALA A 273 6.54 -19.46 -11.11
C ALA A 273 6.43 -20.46 -12.26
N LEU A 274 6.98 -21.68 -12.08
CA LEU A 274 6.81 -22.78 -13.04
C LEU A 274 5.58 -23.61 -12.65
N ARG A 275 4.65 -23.84 -13.58
CA ARG A 275 3.46 -24.67 -13.38
C ARG A 275 3.23 -25.57 -14.58
N GLU A 276 2.75 -26.79 -14.33
CA GLU A 276 2.31 -27.71 -15.38
C GLU A 276 0.82 -27.51 -15.68
N GLN A 277 0.50 -27.03 -16.88
CA GLN A 277 -0.86 -26.65 -17.24
C GLN A 277 -1.21 -27.01 -18.68
N VAL A 278 -2.46 -27.40 -18.91
CA VAL A 278 -2.97 -27.72 -20.26
C VAL A 278 -3.01 -26.48 -21.14
N SER A 279 -3.30 -25.32 -20.55
CA SER A 279 -3.33 -24.03 -21.22
C SER A 279 -2.54 -22.97 -20.45
N LEU A 280 -1.99 -22.01 -21.20
CA LEU A 280 -1.32 -20.85 -20.65
C LEU A 280 -2.35 -19.88 -20.07
N PHE A 281 -2.21 -19.54 -18.79
CA PHE A 281 -3.01 -18.47 -18.20
C PHE A 281 -2.39 -17.11 -18.52
N ARG A 282 -3.19 -16.17 -18.99
CA ARG A 282 -2.73 -14.79 -19.22
C ARG A 282 -3.20 -13.93 -18.08
N ASP A 283 -2.32 -13.07 -17.57
CA ASP A 283 -2.71 -12.09 -16.55
C ASP A 283 -3.87 -11.24 -17.07
N PRO A 284 -5.02 -11.22 -16.37
CA PRO A 284 -6.17 -10.41 -16.77
C PRO A 284 -5.92 -8.92 -16.58
N ARG A 285 -4.97 -8.51 -15.72
CA ARG A 285 -4.60 -7.12 -15.48
C ARG A 285 -3.81 -6.61 -16.69
N LYS A 286 -4.21 -5.45 -17.24
CA LYS A 286 -3.63 -4.89 -18.46
C LYS A 286 -2.94 -3.55 -18.18
N GLN A 287 -1.74 -3.40 -18.74
CA GLN A 287 -1.04 -2.14 -18.85
C GLN A 287 -1.73 -1.22 -19.87
N PRO A 288 -1.41 0.09 -19.90
CA PRO A 288 -2.00 1.03 -20.86
C PRO A 288 -1.83 0.64 -22.34
N ASN A 289 -0.74 -0.06 -22.65
CA ASN A 289 -0.46 -0.60 -23.99
C ASN A 289 -1.27 -1.88 -24.33
N GLY A 290 -2.18 -2.32 -23.45
CA GLY A 290 -2.95 -3.55 -23.58
C GLY A 290 -2.19 -4.84 -23.26
N ALA A 291 -0.89 -4.78 -22.97
CA ALA A 291 -0.10 -5.92 -22.56
C ALA A 291 -0.54 -6.41 -21.16
N PRO A 292 -0.43 -7.71 -20.86
CA PRO A 292 -0.65 -8.19 -19.49
C PRO A 292 0.36 -7.58 -18.52
N LEU A 293 -0.06 -7.33 -17.27
CA LEU A 293 0.79 -6.78 -16.21
C LEU A 293 1.95 -7.72 -15.84
N ARG A 294 1.76 -9.03 -16.06
CA ARG A 294 2.75 -10.08 -15.84
C ARG A 294 2.88 -10.94 -17.10
N GLY A 295 4.11 -11.27 -17.47
CA GLY A 295 4.42 -12.17 -18.57
C GLY A 295 4.02 -13.62 -18.30
N SER A 296 3.82 -14.38 -19.37
CA SER A 296 3.51 -15.80 -19.31
C SER A 296 4.04 -16.50 -20.55
N TRP A 297 4.74 -17.62 -20.38
CA TRP A 297 5.43 -18.33 -21.47
C TRP A 297 5.21 -19.83 -21.38
N VAL A 298 5.11 -20.49 -22.53
CA VAL A 298 5.21 -21.96 -22.62
C VAL A 298 6.66 -22.31 -22.89
N LEU A 299 7.24 -23.19 -22.07
CA LEU A 299 8.63 -23.62 -22.18
C LEU A 299 8.71 -24.94 -22.95
N SER A 300 8.58 -24.87 -24.27
CA SER A 300 8.64 -26.06 -25.14
C SER A 300 9.95 -26.85 -25.03
N CYS A 301 11.05 -26.18 -24.64
CA CYS A 301 12.33 -26.86 -24.43
C CYS A 301 12.35 -27.79 -23.20
N LEU A 302 11.42 -27.62 -22.25
CA LEU A 302 11.30 -28.47 -21.08
C LEU A 302 10.32 -29.63 -21.28
N ASP A 303 9.78 -29.77 -22.49
CA ASP A 303 8.89 -30.86 -22.84
C ASP A 303 9.74 -32.10 -23.23
N THR A 304 9.99 -32.97 -22.25
CA THR A 304 10.75 -34.22 -22.44
C THR A 304 10.01 -35.26 -23.28
N SER A 305 8.78 -34.97 -23.72
CA SER A 305 7.93 -35.89 -24.48
C SER A 305 8.36 -36.12 -25.94
N GLY A 306 9.51 -35.61 -26.37
CA GLY A 306 10.11 -35.90 -27.68
C GLY A 306 10.32 -37.40 -27.97
N ARG A 307 10.14 -38.31 -27.00
CA ARG A 307 10.17 -39.77 -27.19
C ARG A 307 8.81 -40.47 -27.17
N SER A 308 7.74 -39.80 -26.77
CA SER A 308 6.38 -40.35 -26.82
C SER A 308 5.42 -39.20 -27.07
N ARG A 309 4.80 -39.17 -28.25
CA ARG A 309 3.82 -38.17 -28.70
C ARG A 309 2.85 -37.82 -27.57
N VAL A 310 3.16 -36.79 -26.78
CA VAL A 310 2.17 -36.23 -25.86
C VAL A 310 1.06 -35.66 -26.76
N PRO A 311 -0.21 -36.01 -26.51
CA PRO A 311 -1.32 -35.40 -27.22
C PRO A 311 -1.20 -33.88 -27.15
N GLU A 312 -1.62 -33.17 -28.19
CA GLU A 312 -1.56 -31.70 -28.26
C GLU A 312 -2.22 -31.00 -27.03
N ASP A 313 -3.11 -31.75 -26.36
CA ASP A 313 -3.89 -31.42 -25.15
C ASP A 313 -3.22 -31.80 -23.81
N GLY A 314 -1.95 -32.24 -23.81
CA GLY A 314 -1.22 -32.59 -22.60
C GLY A 314 -0.82 -31.39 -21.73
N PRO A 315 -0.47 -31.61 -20.45
CA PRO A 315 0.08 -30.56 -19.60
C PRO A 315 1.43 -30.08 -20.14
N LYS A 316 1.59 -28.76 -20.22
CA LYS A 316 2.79 -28.06 -20.70
C LYS A 316 3.47 -27.35 -19.53
N SER A 317 4.80 -27.27 -19.56
CA SER A 317 5.56 -26.45 -18.63
C SER A 317 5.36 -24.98 -18.96
N CYS A 318 4.67 -24.25 -18.09
CA CYS A 318 4.38 -22.83 -18.25
C CYS A 318 5.11 -22.02 -17.18
N LEU A 319 5.79 -20.95 -17.60
CA LEU A 319 6.49 -20.01 -16.73
C LEU A 319 5.68 -18.71 -16.63
N TYR A 320 5.55 -18.18 -15.42
CA TYR A 320 4.78 -16.97 -15.13
C TYR A 320 5.65 -15.95 -14.40
N ASP A 321 5.59 -14.68 -14.82
CA ASP A 321 6.04 -13.59 -13.97
C ASP A 321 5.12 -13.47 -12.78
N ALA A 322 5.71 -13.35 -11.60
CA ALA A 322 4.97 -13.23 -10.36
C ALA A 322 5.70 -12.28 -9.41
N GLN A 323 4.94 -11.71 -8.48
CA GLN A 323 5.49 -10.85 -7.46
C GLN A 323 4.77 -11.06 -6.13
N ILE A 324 5.56 -11.03 -5.05
CA ILE A 324 5.06 -10.89 -3.69
C ILE A 324 5.49 -9.53 -3.19
N SER A 325 4.54 -8.71 -2.76
CA SER A 325 4.83 -7.41 -2.17
C SER A 325 4.20 -7.27 -0.80
N MET A 326 4.90 -6.57 0.09
CA MET A 326 4.40 -6.17 1.41
C MET A 326 4.87 -4.76 1.73
N PHE A 327 3.97 -4.01 2.34
CA PHE A 327 4.19 -2.67 2.85
C PHE A 327 3.65 -2.59 4.28
N ILE A 328 4.47 -2.15 5.21
CA ILE A 328 4.07 -1.84 6.59
C ILE A 328 4.31 -0.36 6.82
N VAL A 329 3.30 0.33 7.35
CA VAL A 329 3.40 1.71 7.80
C VAL A 329 2.90 1.83 9.22
N GLY A 330 3.64 2.53 10.06
CA GLY A 330 3.24 2.72 11.44
C GLY A 330 3.66 4.05 12.03
N ILE A 331 2.82 4.52 12.95
CA ILE A 331 3.10 5.66 13.80
C ILE A 331 3.99 5.19 14.95
N GLU A 332 3.78 4.00 15.48
CA GLU A 332 4.56 3.43 16.58
C GLU A 332 4.51 1.91 16.52
N GLU A 333 5.29 1.24 17.37
CA GLU A 333 5.34 -0.23 17.41
C GLU A 333 3.94 -0.88 17.56
N ARG A 334 2.99 -0.16 18.17
CA ARG A 334 1.65 -0.67 18.52
C ARG A 334 0.55 -0.30 17.53
N VAL A 335 0.80 0.70 16.68
CA VAL A 335 -0.18 1.28 15.76
C VAL A 335 0.41 1.28 14.36
N TRP A 336 0.05 0.24 13.61
CA TRP A 336 0.57 0.04 12.26
C TRP A 336 -0.43 -0.66 11.34
N THR A 337 -0.30 -0.40 10.05
CA THR A 337 -1.03 -1.04 8.96
C THR A 337 -0.05 -1.86 8.15
N THR A 338 -0.46 -3.05 7.74
CA THR A 338 0.25 -3.84 6.72
C THR A 338 -0.66 -4.08 5.53
N ILE A 339 -0.10 -3.95 4.33
CA ILE A 339 -0.71 -4.27 3.06
C ILE A 339 0.17 -5.32 2.40
N GLY A 340 -0.41 -6.44 1.98
CA GLY A 340 0.29 -7.51 1.29
C GLY A 340 -0.44 -7.93 0.02
N THR A 341 0.33 -8.30 -0.99
CA THR A 341 -0.18 -8.87 -2.24
C THR A 341 0.75 -9.98 -2.71
N ALA A 342 0.15 -10.96 -3.39
CA ALA A 342 0.86 -12.00 -4.09
C ALA A 342 0.13 -12.27 -5.40
N ASP A 343 0.88 -12.44 -6.48
CA ASP A 343 0.31 -12.86 -7.75
C ASP A 343 -0.11 -14.33 -7.67
N THR A 344 -1.37 -14.59 -7.99
CA THR A 344 -2.02 -15.90 -8.00
C THR A 344 -2.84 -16.16 -9.27
N PHE A 345 -2.80 -15.27 -10.26
CA PHE A 345 -3.58 -15.38 -11.51
C PHE A 345 -3.31 -16.68 -12.28
N PHE A 346 -2.11 -17.25 -12.14
CA PHE A 346 -1.69 -18.50 -12.77
C PHE A 346 -2.03 -19.74 -11.93
N GLU A 347 -2.59 -19.57 -10.73
CA GLU A 347 -2.91 -20.69 -9.85
C GLU A 347 -4.27 -21.32 -10.18
N ARG A 348 -4.34 -22.65 -10.06
CA ARG A 348 -5.63 -23.37 -10.13
C ARG A 348 -6.43 -23.12 -8.86
N LYS A 349 -7.75 -23.38 -8.92
CA LYS A 349 -8.66 -23.25 -7.77
C LYS A 349 -8.07 -23.96 -6.54
N GLY A 350 -7.93 -23.23 -5.44
CA GLY A 350 -7.46 -23.78 -4.16
C GLY A 350 -6.03 -23.41 -3.76
N SER A 351 -5.35 -22.51 -4.47
CA SER A 351 -4.05 -21.98 -4.03
C SER A 351 -4.12 -21.43 -2.61
N LEU A 352 -3.06 -21.69 -1.83
CA LEU A 352 -2.88 -21.22 -0.46
C LEU A 352 -2.88 -19.69 -0.37
N ASN A 353 -2.51 -18.99 -1.44
CA ASN A 353 -2.51 -17.54 -1.50
C ASN A 353 -3.88 -16.97 -1.96
N SER A 354 -4.86 -17.81 -2.30
CA SER A 354 -6.17 -17.35 -2.80
C SER A 354 -7.10 -16.92 -1.66
N ILE A 355 -7.86 -15.82 -1.87
CA ILE A 355 -8.86 -15.37 -0.88
C ILE A 355 -9.88 -16.46 -0.58
N LYS A 356 -10.31 -17.20 -1.61
CA LYS A 356 -11.31 -18.26 -1.44
C LYS A 356 -10.83 -19.32 -0.46
N TYR A 357 -9.56 -19.74 -0.56
CA TYR A 357 -8.96 -20.67 0.39
C TYR A 357 -9.07 -20.17 1.83
N HIS A 358 -8.61 -18.93 2.09
CA HIS A 358 -8.66 -18.36 3.44
C HIS A 358 -10.10 -18.14 3.96
N HIS A 359 -11.00 -17.69 3.08
CA HIS A 359 -12.40 -17.46 3.41
C HIS A 359 -13.12 -18.77 3.75
N ASP A 360 -12.95 -19.81 2.93
CA ASP A 360 -13.62 -21.10 3.12
C ASP A 360 -13.07 -21.81 4.36
N ARG A 361 -11.74 -21.80 4.58
CA ARG A 361 -11.13 -22.36 5.80
C ARG A 361 -11.65 -21.69 7.06
N ARG A 362 -11.78 -20.36 7.09
CA ARG A 362 -12.35 -19.67 8.25
C ARG A 362 -13.82 -20.01 8.47
N LYS A 363 -14.64 -20.17 7.41
CA LYS A 363 -16.04 -20.59 7.54
C LYS A 363 -16.19 -21.97 8.18
N THR A 364 -15.29 -22.90 7.87
CA THR A 364 -15.32 -24.25 8.45
C THR A 364 -14.93 -24.32 9.92
N GLY A 365 -14.44 -23.22 10.52
CA GLY A 365 -14.03 -23.19 11.92
C GLY A 365 -12.81 -24.05 12.26
N SER A 366 -12.09 -24.55 11.25
CA SER A 366 -10.85 -25.31 11.45
C SER A 366 -9.71 -24.36 11.83
N VAL A 367 -9.59 -24.10 13.14
CA VAL A 367 -8.56 -23.23 13.73
C VAL A 367 -7.16 -23.88 13.72
N ALA A 368 -7.09 -25.20 13.59
CA ALA A 368 -5.86 -25.97 13.76
C ALA A 368 -4.72 -25.60 12.79
N HIS A 369 -5.02 -24.96 11.65
CA HIS A 369 -3.99 -24.49 10.71
C HIS A 369 -4.41 -23.18 10.04
N TRP A 370 -4.64 -22.14 10.82
CA TRP A 370 -4.76 -20.80 10.23
C TRP A 370 -3.44 -20.45 9.55
N GLN A 371 -3.50 -19.82 8.39
CA GLN A 371 -2.34 -19.32 7.65
C GLN A 371 -2.53 -17.82 7.50
N ASP A 372 -1.53 -17.04 7.92
CA ASP A 372 -1.55 -15.60 7.64
C ASP A 372 -1.29 -15.43 6.14
N PRO A 373 -2.23 -14.83 5.39
CA PRO A 373 -2.13 -14.72 3.94
C PRO A 373 -0.91 -13.90 3.49
N ILE A 374 -0.44 -12.92 4.30
CA ILE A 374 0.71 -12.09 3.93
C ILE A 374 2.00 -12.87 4.17
N SER A 375 2.20 -13.43 5.37
CA SER A 375 3.40 -14.21 5.65
C SER A 375 3.46 -15.53 4.90
N GLY A 376 2.33 -16.15 4.55
CA GLY A 376 2.28 -17.51 4.03
C GLY A 376 2.57 -18.58 5.09
N ARG A 377 2.81 -18.22 6.35
CA ARG A 377 3.09 -19.19 7.41
C ARG A 377 1.81 -19.80 7.95
N VAL A 378 1.80 -21.13 8.07
CA VAL A 378 0.83 -21.85 8.88
C VAL A 378 1.20 -21.64 10.34
N TRP A 379 0.23 -21.18 11.12
CA TRP A 379 0.40 -20.92 12.52
C TRP A 379 0.29 -22.22 13.31
N PRO A 380 1.27 -22.53 14.17
CA PRO A 380 1.07 -23.55 15.18
C PRO A 380 -0.21 -23.19 15.93
N SER A 381 -1.10 -24.16 16.11
CA SER A 381 -2.33 -24.00 16.89
C SER A 381 -1.97 -23.82 18.37
N VAL A 382 -1.31 -22.72 18.71
CA VAL A 382 -1.29 -22.22 20.07
C VAL A 382 -2.71 -21.78 20.31
N ALA A 383 -3.33 -22.33 21.36
CA ALA A 383 -4.71 -22.06 21.73
C ALA A 383 -5.03 -20.57 21.49
N LEU A 384 -6.20 -20.29 20.89
CA LEU A 384 -6.79 -19.00 20.44
C LEU A 384 -6.57 -17.74 21.32
N ASN A 385 -5.92 -17.89 22.47
CA ASN A 385 -5.68 -16.87 23.47
C ASN A 385 -4.26 -16.30 23.44
N GLU A 386 -3.28 -16.89 22.76
CA GLU A 386 -1.90 -16.36 22.70
C GLU A 386 -1.51 -16.05 21.26
N ILE A 387 -1.85 -14.84 20.81
CA ILE A 387 -1.15 -14.23 19.66
C ILE A 387 0.32 -14.19 20.06
N ASP A 388 1.19 -14.82 19.26
CA ASP A 388 2.63 -14.75 19.50
C ASP A 388 3.02 -13.26 19.63
N PRO A 389 3.61 -12.85 20.77
CA PRO A 389 3.99 -11.46 21.03
C PRO A 389 4.84 -10.84 19.91
N SER A 390 5.56 -11.68 19.16
CA SER A 390 6.38 -11.30 17.99
C SER A 390 5.57 -10.63 16.88
N PHE A 391 4.26 -10.79 16.85
CA PHE A 391 3.37 -10.21 15.82
C PHE A 391 2.69 -8.91 16.24
N SER A 392 3.00 -8.46 17.46
CA SER A 392 2.71 -7.09 17.87
C SER A 392 3.81 -6.15 17.40
N ASP A 393 5.06 -6.61 17.29
CA ASP A 393 6.20 -5.84 16.78
C ASP A 393 6.23 -5.88 15.24
N PRO A 394 6.08 -4.73 14.55
CA PRO A 394 6.06 -4.66 13.09
C PRO A 394 7.38 -5.11 12.44
N ARG A 395 8.54 -4.98 13.11
CA ARG A 395 9.82 -5.49 12.57
C ARG A 395 9.87 -6.99 12.58
N LYS A 396 9.54 -7.60 13.72
CA LYS A 396 9.58 -9.05 13.86
C LYS A 396 8.58 -9.67 12.90
N TYR A 397 7.43 -9.03 12.72
CA TYR A 397 6.51 -9.40 11.66
C TYR A 397 7.13 -9.27 10.26
N PHE A 398 7.69 -8.10 9.93
CA PHE A 398 8.33 -7.85 8.64
C PHE A 398 9.42 -8.88 8.32
N LEU A 399 10.35 -9.11 9.25
CA LEU A 399 11.46 -10.06 9.10
C LEU A 399 10.96 -11.49 9.01
N SER A 400 9.91 -11.85 9.75
CA SER A 400 9.28 -13.17 9.66
C SER A 400 8.64 -13.43 8.30
N VAL A 401 7.95 -12.43 7.74
CA VAL A 401 7.37 -12.47 6.39
C VAL A 401 8.50 -12.53 5.36
N LEU A 402 9.52 -11.69 5.47
CA LEU A 402 10.66 -11.65 4.56
C LEU A 402 11.40 -12.99 4.53
N ASP A 403 11.79 -13.52 5.69
CA ASP A 403 12.45 -14.82 5.79
C ASP A 403 11.61 -15.93 5.16
N HIS A 404 10.30 -15.94 5.41
CA HIS A 404 9.43 -16.96 4.84
C HIS A 404 9.30 -16.82 3.32
N ARG A 405 8.97 -15.63 2.82
CA ARG A 405 8.70 -15.41 1.40
C ARG A 405 9.96 -15.56 0.55
N VAL A 406 11.11 -15.11 1.05
CA VAL A 406 12.41 -15.38 0.39
C VAL A 406 12.67 -16.88 0.33
N ARG A 407 12.45 -17.63 1.41
CA ARG A 407 12.60 -19.10 1.38
C ARG A 407 11.62 -19.76 0.42
N THR A 408 10.35 -19.37 0.43
CA THR A 408 9.35 -19.89 -0.53
C THR A 408 9.81 -19.66 -1.97
N VAL A 409 10.27 -18.44 -2.29
CA VAL A 409 10.76 -18.13 -3.64
C VAL A 409 12.01 -18.96 -3.97
N LEU A 410 13.05 -18.93 -3.15
CA LEU A 410 14.33 -19.58 -3.44
C LEU A 410 14.25 -21.11 -3.42
N VAL A 411 13.56 -21.68 -2.44
CA VAL A 411 13.54 -23.13 -2.22
C VAL A 411 12.42 -23.77 -3.03
N GLU A 412 11.22 -23.20 -3.01
CA GLU A 412 10.06 -23.83 -3.66
C GLU A 412 9.95 -23.45 -5.13
N GLU A 413 10.01 -22.16 -5.47
CA GLU A 413 9.76 -21.70 -6.84
C GLU A 413 10.99 -21.88 -7.74
N TYR A 414 12.16 -21.38 -7.33
CA TYR A 414 13.41 -21.62 -8.04
C TYR A 414 13.84 -23.09 -8.00
N GLY A 415 13.55 -23.80 -6.91
CA GLY A 415 13.80 -25.25 -6.81
C GLY A 415 13.02 -26.05 -7.86
N LYS A 416 11.74 -25.71 -8.11
CA LYS A 416 10.95 -26.34 -9.19
C LYS A 416 11.55 -26.09 -10.56
N ILE A 417 12.00 -24.87 -10.83
CA ILE A 417 12.60 -24.50 -12.13
C ILE A 417 13.90 -25.28 -12.36
N THR A 418 14.81 -25.20 -11.40
CA THR A 418 16.13 -25.86 -11.49
C THR A 418 16.00 -27.38 -11.57
N GLY A 419 15.16 -27.99 -10.71
CA GLY A 419 14.88 -29.42 -10.76
C GLY A 419 14.34 -29.87 -12.11
N ARG A 420 13.39 -29.12 -12.69
CA ARG A 420 12.85 -29.45 -14.01
C ARG A 420 13.89 -29.31 -15.12
N MET A 421 14.74 -28.28 -15.07
CA MET A 421 15.83 -28.11 -16.03
C MET A 421 16.85 -29.25 -15.94
N GLU A 422 17.22 -29.67 -14.73
CA GLU A 422 18.14 -30.79 -14.52
C GLU A 422 17.60 -32.13 -15.04
N GLU A 423 16.30 -32.40 -14.84
CA GLU A 423 15.63 -33.57 -15.43
C GLU A 423 15.76 -33.59 -16.94
N VAL A 424 15.45 -32.46 -17.60
CA VAL A 424 15.51 -32.33 -19.06
C VAL A 424 16.95 -32.54 -19.55
N VAL A 425 17.95 -31.96 -18.88
CA VAL A 425 19.36 -32.10 -19.27
C VAL A 425 19.87 -33.54 -19.10
N LYS A 426 19.43 -34.27 -18.08
CA LYS A 426 19.82 -35.68 -17.87
C LYS A 426 19.26 -36.63 -18.93
N ASP A 427 18.14 -36.26 -19.55
CA ASP A 427 17.48 -37.06 -20.58
C ASP A 427 18.09 -36.88 -22.00
N TRP A 428 18.96 -35.86 -22.16
CA TRP A 428 19.73 -35.57 -23.38
C TRP A 428 21.05 -36.34 -23.38
#